data_AF-A0A369S4C3-F1
#
_entry.id   AF-A0A369S4C3-F1
#
_cell.length_a   1.000
_cell.length_b   1.000
_cell.length_c   1.000
_cell.angle_alpha   90.00
_cell.angle_beta   90.00
_cell.angle_gamma   90.00
#
_symmetry.space_group_name_H-M   'P 1'
#
loop_
_entity.id
_entity.type
_entity.pdbx_description
1 polymer ?
#
loop_
_entity_poly.entity_id
_entity_poly.type
_entity_poly.pdbx_seq_one_letter_code
_entity_poly.pdbx_strand_id
1 'polypeptide(L)'
;MGDSKINNKYLTVLQGEIFSTIFCWMVGIIGCSANAYVIYATSKRLFSKLGNDMGRIHALLIGNLAIADICGGFYLIIIAIGDLHSRNQNSYHFENILCSNNSTCSPKIHNRWIFSVSCSVARFLGLFTLHLPAFLTLLMAIDRYFCIVKPYSTYQITLTKATIIVALLYVYALSIVILVMIRSENKLDPYETDSFFNLCLYTNFSDRLFIAVTYVGFGIYILSYCSSMIFYALIAASIRRSRRRFTTNAKPSLFRRINLEKRISLMTGILALANLLSWLPALVYTILELSNAPFTDTSIGDRLDIVVYLFLFINSAVNPIIYIIMTSQQLIQYCSSANARQDFRRSSKSNNQEAYAIPPYC
;
A
#
# COMPACT_ATOMS: atom_id res chain seq x y z
N MET A 1 15.91 -41.62 15.14
CA MET A 1 16.51 -40.36 15.61
C MET A 1 16.00 -39.25 14.70
N GLY A 2 14.86 -38.67 15.08
CA GLY A 2 14.11 -37.70 14.29
C GLY A 2 12.81 -37.36 15.00
N ASP A 3 12.88 -37.25 16.33
CA ASP A 3 11.74 -36.92 17.17
C ASP A 3 11.46 -35.42 17.16
N SER A 4 10.17 -35.10 17.05
CA SER A 4 9.50 -34.06 17.81
C SER A 4 10.05 -32.62 17.73
N LYS A 5 9.95 -32.02 16.55
CA LYS A 5 9.66 -30.59 16.46
C LYS A 5 8.64 -30.37 15.35
N ILE A 6 7.37 -30.64 15.65
CA ILE A 6 6.31 -29.82 15.06
C ILE A 6 6.61 -28.41 15.57
N ASN A 7 7.37 -27.65 14.79
CA ASN A 7 7.83 -26.34 15.18
C ASN A 7 6.58 -25.48 15.45
N ASN A 8 6.45 -24.93 16.66
CA ASN A 8 5.45 -23.91 17.04
C ASN A 8 5.30 -22.79 15.99
N LYS A 9 6.35 -22.63 15.18
CA LYS A 9 6.44 -21.78 14.00
C LYS A 9 5.28 -21.95 13.02
N TYR A 10 4.77 -23.15 12.75
CA TYR A 10 3.73 -23.35 11.73
C TYR A 10 2.29 -23.14 12.22
N LEU A 11 2.06 -23.00 13.54
CA LEU A 11 0.71 -22.89 14.07
C LEU A 11 0.21 -21.44 14.25
N THR A 12 1.08 -20.44 14.11
CA THR A 12 0.69 -19.02 14.25
C THR A 12 0.44 -18.41 12.87
N VAL A 13 -0.49 -17.44 12.78
CA VAL A 13 -0.84 -16.79 11.52
C VAL A 13 0.38 -16.19 10.81
N LEU A 14 1.30 -15.58 11.57
CA LEU A 14 2.51 -14.96 11.04
C LEU A 14 3.75 -15.86 11.13
N GLN A 15 3.52 -17.17 11.24
CA GLN A 15 4.56 -18.20 11.28
C GLN A 15 5.72 -17.95 12.27
N GLY A 16 5.42 -17.32 13.42
CA GLY A 16 6.41 -16.99 14.44
C GLY A 16 7.45 -15.93 14.01
N GLU A 17 7.26 -15.27 12.86
CA GLU A 17 8.16 -14.24 12.36
C GLU A 17 7.90 -12.92 13.09
N ILE A 18 8.83 -12.55 13.98
CA ILE A 18 8.70 -11.35 14.82
C ILE A 18 8.63 -10.06 14.01
N PHE A 19 9.36 -10.00 12.89
CA PHE A 19 9.31 -8.88 11.97
C PHE A 19 7.90 -8.67 11.42
N SER A 20 7.25 -9.73 10.95
CA SER A 20 5.89 -9.70 10.40
C SER A 20 4.88 -9.21 11.43
N THR A 21 4.99 -9.66 12.69
CA THR A 21 4.11 -9.20 13.76
C THR A 21 4.26 -7.71 14.04
N ILE A 22 5.50 -7.22 14.16
CA ILE A 22 5.80 -5.81 14.40
C ILE A 22 5.31 -4.97 13.20
N PHE A 23 5.57 -5.45 11.99
CA PHE A 23 5.15 -4.81 10.75
C PHE A 23 3.62 -4.62 10.71
N CYS A 24 2.84 -5.69 10.93
CA CYS A 24 1.38 -5.62 10.90
C CYS A 24 0.81 -4.62 11.92
N TRP A 25 1.31 -4.63 13.15
CA TRP A 25 0.88 -3.68 14.18
C TRP A 25 1.24 -2.23 13.82
N MET A 26 2.50 -1.98 13.45
CA MET A 26 2.97 -0.63 13.15
C MET A 26 2.29 -0.05 11.91
N VAL A 27 2.36 -0.77 10.78
CA VAL A 27 1.80 -0.31 9.51
C VAL A 27 0.28 -0.25 9.58
N GLY A 28 -0.37 -1.19 10.29
CA GLY A 28 -1.81 -1.18 10.53
C GLY A 28 -2.28 0.06 11.30
N ILE A 29 -1.70 0.35 12.47
CA ILE A 29 -2.09 1.50 13.30
C ILE A 29 -1.81 2.83 12.60
N ILE A 30 -0.62 2.97 12.01
CA ILE A 30 -0.24 4.18 11.27
C ILE A 30 -1.16 4.35 10.06
N GLY A 31 -1.41 3.27 9.31
CA GLY A 31 -2.28 3.31 8.14
C GLY A 31 -3.71 3.70 8.49
N CYS A 32 -4.28 3.15 9.56
CA CYS A 32 -5.63 3.51 10.00
C CYS A 32 -5.73 4.99 10.41
N SER A 33 -4.83 5.45 11.29
CA SER A 33 -4.87 6.81 11.83
C SER A 33 -4.56 7.88 10.77
N ALA A 34 -3.51 7.67 9.96
CA ALA A 34 -3.08 8.64 8.97
C ALA A 34 -4.10 8.74 7.81
N ASN A 35 -4.64 7.63 7.30
CA ASN A 35 -5.65 7.69 6.25
C ASN A 35 -6.98 8.28 6.74
N ALA A 36 -7.38 8.05 7.99
CA ALA A 36 -8.56 8.71 8.55
C ALA A 36 -8.43 10.24 8.50
N TYR A 37 -7.25 10.78 8.84
CA TYR A 37 -6.97 12.20 8.68
C TYR A 37 -7.01 12.66 7.22
N VAL A 38 -6.42 11.91 6.28
CA VAL A 38 -6.43 12.25 4.85
C VAL A 38 -7.85 12.26 4.29
N ILE A 39 -8.68 11.28 4.64
CA ILE A 39 -10.10 11.21 4.26
C ILE A 39 -10.84 12.43 4.80
N TYR A 40 -10.65 12.78 6.07
CA TYR A 40 -11.25 14.00 6.64
C TYR A 40 -10.83 15.27 5.89
N ALA A 41 -9.52 15.45 5.67
CA ALA A 41 -8.97 16.64 5.02
C ALA A 41 -9.45 16.79 3.56
N THR A 42 -9.47 15.69 2.82
CA THR A 42 -9.93 15.65 1.42
C THR A 42 -11.45 15.84 1.33
N SER A 43 -12.23 15.25 2.23
CA SER A 43 -13.69 15.44 2.28
C SER A 43 -14.06 16.90 2.51
N LYS A 44 -13.41 17.57 3.47
CA LYS A 44 -13.61 19.01 3.72
C LYS A 44 -13.33 19.86 2.47
N ARG A 45 -12.31 19.49 1.70
CA ARG A 45 -11.96 20.18 0.45
C ARG A 45 -12.95 19.90 -0.68
N LEU A 46 -13.46 18.67 -0.77
CA LEU A 46 -14.43 18.27 -1.78
C LEU A 46 -15.77 19.00 -1.61
N PHE A 47 -16.27 19.12 -0.37
CA PHE A 47 -17.54 19.78 -0.06
C PHE A 47 -17.44 21.30 0.16
N SER A 48 -16.26 21.90 0.02
CA SER A 48 -16.11 23.34 0.15
C SER A 48 -16.79 24.09 -1.00
N LYS A 49 -17.71 25.01 -0.68
CA LYS A 49 -18.41 25.88 -1.65
C LYS A 49 -17.47 26.84 -2.40
N LEU A 50 -16.28 27.11 -1.85
CA LEU A 50 -15.27 28.04 -2.39
C LEU A 50 -14.16 27.33 -3.20
N GLY A 51 -14.27 26.01 -3.42
CA GLY A 51 -13.23 25.22 -4.09
C GLY A 51 -13.26 25.32 -5.62
N ASN A 52 -12.08 25.40 -6.24
CA ASN A 52 -11.93 25.23 -7.69
C ASN A 52 -11.97 23.74 -8.09
N ASP A 53 -12.43 23.43 -9.30
CA ASP A 53 -12.63 22.04 -9.75
C ASP A 53 -11.33 21.21 -9.76
N MET A 54 -10.20 21.82 -10.12
CA MET A 54 -8.90 21.17 -10.09
C MET A 54 -8.51 20.70 -8.68
N GLY A 55 -8.80 21.51 -7.65
CA GLY A 55 -8.56 21.14 -6.26
C GLY A 55 -9.53 20.06 -5.76
N ARG A 56 -10.74 20.00 -6.32
CA ARG A 56 -11.75 18.99 -5.99
C ARG A 56 -11.43 17.63 -6.62
N ILE A 57 -10.99 17.59 -7.87
CA ILE A 57 -10.55 16.35 -8.54
C ILE A 57 -9.38 15.73 -7.76
N HIS A 58 -8.37 16.54 -7.42
CA HIS A 58 -7.25 16.07 -6.61
C HIS A 58 -7.71 15.51 -5.25
N ALA A 59 -8.63 16.21 -4.56
CA ALA A 59 -9.19 15.73 -3.30
C ALA A 59 -9.99 14.43 -3.46
N LEU A 60 -10.78 14.30 -4.53
CA LEU A 60 -11.53 13.08 -4.85
C LEU A 60 -10.58 11.90 -5.04
N LEU A 61 -9.54 12.04 -5.85
CA LEU A 61 -8.63 10.93 -6.17
C LEU A 61 -7.78 10.50 -4.96
N ILE A 62 -7.22 11.46 -4.22
CA ILE A 62 -6.46 11.16 -3.00
C ILE A 62 -7.36 10.60 -1.90
N GLY A 63 -8.58 11.14 -1.75
CA GLY A 63 -9.54 10.64 -0.77
C GLY A 63 -9.93 9.18 -1.03
N ASN A 64 -10.17 8.82 -2.30
CA ASN A 64 -10.45 7.43 -2.67
C ASN A 64 -9.23 6.51 -2.52
N LEU A 65 -8.01 7.02 -2.76
CA LEU A 65 -6.80 6.26 -2.47
C LEU A 65 -6.67 5.99 -0.96
N ALA A 66 -6.94 7.00 -0.12
CA ALA A 66 -6.94 6.84 1.34
C ALA A 66 -8.03 5.88 1.85
N ILE A 67 -9.19 5.79 1.18
CA ILE A 67 -10.24 4.81 1.48
C ILE A 67 -9.76 3.38 1.16
N ALA A 68 -9.03 3.17 0.07
CA ALA A 68 -8.42 1.87 -0.20
C ALA A 68 -7.36 1.54 0.87
N ASP A 69 -6.45 2.48 1.11
CA ASP A 69 -5.31 2.31 2.03
C ASP A 69 -5.74 2.08 3.49
N ILE A 70 -6.83 2.70 3.96
CA ILE A 70 -7.39 2.45 5.31
C ILE A 70 -7.95 1.02 5.45
N CYS A 71 -8.52 0.46 4.39
CA CYS A 71 -8.94 -0.95 4.38
C CYS A 71 -7.73 -1.89 4.53
N GLY A 72 -6.62 -1.59 3.86
CA GLY A 72 -5.35 -2.32 4.06
C GLY A 72 -4.81 -2.19 5.49
N GLY A 73 -4.97 -1.02 6.12
CA GLY A 73 -4.63 -0.83 7.53
C GLY A 73 -5.45 -1.72 8.47
N PHE A 74 -6.78 -1.76 8.29
CA PHE A 74 -7.65 -2.64 9.07
C PHE A 74 -7.34 -4.13 8.83
N TYR A 75 -7.05 -4.50 7.59
CA TYR A 75 -6.60 -5.86 7.25
C TYR A 75 -5.37 -6.26 8.09
N LEU A 76 -4.32 -5.43 8.11
CA LEU A 76 -3.10 -5.73 8.87
C LEU A 76 -3.35 -5.85 10.38
N ILE A 77 -4.23 -5.01 10.94
CA ILE A 77 -4.63 -5.12 12.36
C ILE A 77 -5.35 -6.45 12.62
N ILE A 78 -6.26 -6.86 11.74
CA ILE A 78 -6.96 -8.15 11.88
C ILE A 78 -5.98 -9.32 11.83
N ILE A 79 -5.01 -9.31 10.90
CA ILE A 79 -3.96 -10.33 10.82
C ILE A 79 -3.12 -10.36 12.10
N ALA A 80 -2.74 -9.20 12.64
CA ALA A 80 -1.96 -9.11 13.87
C ALA A 80 -2.72 -9.64 15.10
N ILE A 81 -4.03 -9.36 15.19
CA ILE A 81 -4.91 -9.89 16.24
C ILE A 81 -5.06 -11.41 16.07
N GLY A 82 -5.25 -11.88 14.84
CA GLY A 82 -5.32 -13.31 14.52
C GLY A 82 -4.05 -14.05 14.96
N ASP A 83 -2.88 -13.49 14.66
CA ASP A 83 -1.59 -14.04 15.09
C ASP A 83 -1.48 -14.14 16.62
N LEU A 84 -1.86 -13.10 17.34
CA LEU A 84 -1.88 -13.09 18.80
C LEU A 84 -2.84 -14.15 19.36
N HIS A 85 -4.03 -14.28 18.76
CA HIS A 85 -5.02 -15.26 19.18
C HIS A 85 -4.53 -16.70 18.96
N SER A 86 -3.95 -16.99 17.79
CA SER A 86 -3.38 -18.30 17.48
C SER A 86 -2.23 -18.65 18.42
N ARG A 87 -1.32 -17.70 18.74
CA ARG A 87 -0.26 -17.91 19.74
C ARG A 87 -0.79 -18.34 21.09
N ASN A 88 -1.85 -17.68 21.56
CA ASN A 88 -2.47 -18.00 22.84
C ASN A 88 -3.12 -19.39 22.80
N GLN A 89 -3.90 -19.73 21.76
CA GLN A 89 -4.52 -21.06 21.63
C GLN A 89 -3.50 -22.21 21.54
N ASN A 90 -2.42 -22.02 20.79
CA ASN A 90 -1.39 -23.06 20.60
C ASN A 90 -0.61 -23.35 21.89
N SER A 91 -0.41 -22.33 22.73
CA SER A 91 0.21 -22.49 24.05
C SER A 91 -0.62 -23.44 24.94
N TYR A 92 -1.95 -23.41 24.83
CA TYR A 92 -2.85 -24.32 25.57
C TYR A 92 -2.97 -25.72 24.95
N HIS A 93 -2.85 -25.85 23.62
CA HIS A 93 -2.99 -27.15 22.95
C HIS A 93 -1.71 -27.99 22.99
N PHE A 94 -0.52 -27.38 22.95
CA PHE A 94 0.75 -28.11 23.04
C PHE A 94 0.94 -28.79 24.41
N GLU A 95 0.45 -28.18 25.50
CA GLU A 95 0.47 -28.77 26.84
C GLU A 95 -0.40 -30.04 26.95
N ASN A 96 -1.38 -30.20 26.04
CA ASN A 96 -2.35 -31.30 26.06
C ASN A 96 -2.10 -32.37 24.98
N ILE A 97 -1.12 -32.19 24.08
CA ILE A 97 -0.72 -33.19 23.08
C ILE A 97 0.48 -33.98 23.65
N LEU A 98 0.23 -34.75 24.71
CA LEU A 98 1.10 -35.84 25.14
C LEU A 98 0.65 -37.09 24.37
N CYS A 99 1.37 -37.40 23.29
CA CYS A 99 1.16 -38.63 22.55
C CYS A 99 1.42 -39.83 23.48
N SER A 100 0.39 -40.62 23.76
CA SER A 100 0.54 -41.90 24.46
C SER A 100 1.40 -42.85 23.64
N ASN A 101 2.27 -43.61 24.32
CA ASN A 101 3.45 -44.34 23.83
C ASN A 101 3.21 -45.49 22.83
N ASN A 102 2.21 -45.45 21.95
CA ASN A 102 2.07 -46.42 20.86
C ASN A 102 2.00 -45.71 19.50
N SER A 103 2.99 -46.04 18.68
CA SER A 103 3.32 -45.50 17.36
C SER A 103 2.17 -45.49 16.36
N THR A 104 1.57 -44.32 16.16
CA THR A 104 1.45 -43.56 14.89
C THR A 104 0.58 -42.33 15.19
N CYS A 105 1.16 -41.31 15.80
CA CYS A 105 0.48 -40.03 15.99
C CYS A 105 1.00 -39.05 14.94
N SER A 106 0.26 -38.90 13.84
CA SER A 106 0.36 -37.70 13.00
C SER A 106 -0.77 -36.77 13.42
N PRO A 107 -0.59 -35.91 14.45
CA PRO A 107 -1.61 -34.95 14.81
C PRO A 107 -1.82 -34.02 13.63
N LYS A 108 -2.93 -34.19 12.91
CA LYS A 108 -3.35 -33.23 11.90
C LYS A 108 -3.86 -31.99 12.64
N ILE A 109 -3.04 -30.94 12.64
CA ILE A 109 -3.39 -29.68 13.28
C ILE A 109 -4.46 -29.00 12.43
N HIS A 110 -5.60 -28.71 13.05
CA HIS A 110 -6.70 -28.02 12.39
C HIS A 110 -6.49 -26.51 12.45
N ASN A 111 -6.34 -25.86 11.31
CA ASN A 111 -6.23 -24.41 11.21
C ASN A 111 -7.61 -23.77 11.40
N ARG A 112 -7.95 -23.39 12.63
CA ARG A 112 -9.25 -22.75 12.94
C ARG A 112 -9.34 -21.30 12.46
N TRP A 113 -8.19 -20.64 12.27
CA TRP A 113 -8.13 -19.23 11.90
C TRP A 113 -8.76 -18.97 10.53
N ILE A 114 -8.49 -19.83 9.55
CA ILE A 114 -8.92 -19.64 8.16
C ILE A 114 -10.44 -19.75 7.93
N PHE A 115 -11.17 -20.36 8.87
CA PHE A 115 -12.65 -20.42 8.88
C PHE A 115 -13.29 -19.35 9.76
N SER A 116 -12.50 -18.53 10.43
CA SER A 116 -13.04 -17.48 11.29
C SER A 116 -13.67 -16.36 10.45
N VAL A 117 -14.71 -15.73 11.00
CA VAL A 117 -15.32 -14.53 10.40
C VAL A 117 -14.28 -13.43 10.24
N SER A 118 -13.33 -13.31 11.18
CA SER A 118 -12.23 -12.36 11.10
C SER A 118 -11.36 -12.58 9.86
N CYS A 119 -11.03 -13.84 9.54
CA CYS A 119 -10.26 -14.15 8.33
C CYS A 119 -11.07 -13.85 7.05
N SER A 120 -12.37 -14.15 7.03
CA SER A 120 -13.22 -13.82 5.86
C SER A 120 -13.33 -12.29 5.65
N VAL A 121 -13.47 -11.51 6.73
CA VAL A 121 -13.44 -10.03 6.67
C VAL A 121 -12.05 -9.53 6.23
N ALA A 122 -10.98 -10.10 6.76
CA ALA A 122 -9.62 -9.78 6.34
C ALA A 122 -9.43 -10.04 4.85
N ARG A 123 -9.93 -11.16 4.33
CA ARG A 123 -9.88 -11.48 2.90
C ARG A 123 -10.55 -10.40 2.06
N PHE A 124 -11.77 -10.01 2.41
CA PHE A 124 -12.45 -8.93 1.71
C PHE A 124 -11.62 -7.63 1.68
N LEU A 125 -11.14 -7.18 2.85
CA LEU A 125 -10.38 -5.94 2.99
C LEU A 125 -9.03 -5.98 2.26
N GLY A 126 -8.31 -7.10 2.42
CA GLY A 126 -7.00 -7.34 1.84
C GLY A 126 -7.05 -7.41 0.32
N LEU A 127 -8.12 -7.97 -0.25
CA LEU A 127 -8.33 -7.97 -1.69
C LEU A 127 -8.74 -6.58 -2.19
N PHE A 128 -9.72 -5.95 -1.53
CA PHE A 128 -10.27 -4.67 -1.94
C PHE A 128 -9.20 -3.57 -2.04
N THR A 129 -8.30 -3.48 -1.05
CA THR A 129 -7.23 -2.47 -1.04
C THR A 129 -6.24 -2.62 -2.20
N LEU A 130 -6.12 -3.80 -2.83
CA LEU A 130 -5.15 -4.05 -3.91
C LEU A 130 -5.68 -3.62 -5.29
N HIS A 131 -6.99 -3.52 -5.48
CA HIS A 131 -7.58 -3.32 -6.81
C HIS A 131 -7.67 -1.86 -7.28
N LEU A 132 -7.78 -0.89 -6.38
CA LEU A 132 -7.97 0.53 -6.73
C LEU A 132 -6.68 1.33 -6.96
N PRO A 133 -5.58 1.15 -6.18
CA PRO A 133 -4.43 2.07 -6.21
C PRO A 133 -3.76 2.23 -7.58
N ALA A 134 -3.62 1.15 -8.34
CA ALA A 134 -2.97 1.18 -9.66
C ALA A 134 -3.70 2.09 -10.65
N PHE A 135 -5.04 2.03 -10.67
CA PHE A 135 -5.85 2.86 -11.58
C PHE A 135 -6.01 4.28 -11.08
N LEU A 136 -6.17 4.48 -9.76
CA LEU A 136 -6.25 5.82 -9.17
C LEU A 136 -4.96 6.62 -9.41
N THR A 137 -3.79 5.98 -9.27
CA THR A 137 -2.50 6.63 -9.55
C THR A 137 -2.29 6.97 -11.02
N LEU A 138 -2.78 6.12 -11.93
CA LEU A 138 -2.79 6.42 -13.37
C LEU A 138 -3.73 7.59 -13.69
N LEU A 139 -4.94 7.59 -13.12
CA LEU A 139 -5.89 8.68 -13.30
C LEU A 139 -5.33 10.01 -12.77
N MET A 140 -4.64 9.98 -11.62
CA MET A 140 -3.89 11.13 -11.13
C MET A 140 -2.81 11.58 -12.11
N ALA A 141 -2.00 10.65 -12.66
CA ALA A 141 -0.94 10.99 -13.60
C ALA A 141 -1.49 11.65 -14.88
N ILE A 142 -2.59 11.13 -15.43
CA ILE A 142 -3.29 11.68 -16.60
C ILE A 142 -3.82 13.09 -16.29
N ASP A 143 -4.52 13.26 -15.18
CA ASP A 143 -5.05 14.55 -14.75
C ASP A 143 -3.92 15.59 -14.61
N ARG A 144 -2.82 15.23 -13.94
CA ARG A 144 -1.64 16.09 -13.80
C ARG A 144 -0.99 16.42 -15.14
N TYR A 145 -0.93 15.47 -16.06
CA TYR A 145 -0.38 15.69 -17.40
C TYR A 145 -1.17 16.74 -18.17
N PHE A 146 -2.50 16.64 -18.21
CA PHE A 146 -3.33 17.65 -18.88
C PHE A 146 -3.30 19.00 -18.17
N CYS A 147 -3.22 19.03 -16.84
CA CYS A 147 -3.09 20.27 -16.09
C CYS A 147 -1.78 21.03 -16.36
N ILE A 148 -0.65 20.32 -16.48
CA ILE A 148 0.68 20.94 -16.56
C ILE A 148 1.19 21.06 -17.99
N VAL A 149 1.03 20.02 -18.81
CA VAL A 149 1.62 19.94 -20.15
C VAL A 149 0.68 20.51 -21.21
N LYS A 150 -0.64 20.36 -21.04
CA LYS A 150 -1.65 20.76 -22.03
C LYS A 150 -2.79 21.60 -21.40
N PRO A 151 -2.49 22.77 -20.81
CA PRO A 151 -3.43 23.55 -20.01
C PRO A 151 -4.65 24.11 -20.77
N TYR A 152 -4.61 24.15 -22.10
CA TYR A 152 -5.73 24.60 -22.97
C TYR A 152 -6.40 23.44 -23.72
N SER A 153 -6.12 22.20 -23.34
CA SER A 153 -6.72 21.04 -23.98
C SER A 153 -8.19 20.87 -23.59
N THR A 154 -9.02 20.50 -24.56
CA THR A 154 -10.41 20.07 -24.35
C THR A 154 -10.52 18.71 -23.65
N TYR A 155 -9.41 17.96 -23.53
CA TYR A 155 -9.34 16.64 -22.90
C TYR A 155 -9.12 16.69 -21.37
N GLN A 156 -9.26 17.85 -20.73
CA GLN A 156 -9.19 17.95 -19.27
C GLN A 156 -10.25 17.07 -18.61
N ILE A 157 -9.83 16.36 -17.57
CA ILE A 157 -10.73 15.55 -16.75
C ILE A 157 -11.58 16.52 -15.93
N THR A 158 -12.90 16.41 -16.06
CA THR A 158 -13.85 17.15 -15.23
C THR A 158 -14.17 16.35 -13.98
N LEU A 159 -14.68 17.01 -12.93
CA LEU A 159 -15.07 16.34 -11.70
C LEU A 159 -16.09 15.23 -11.97
N THR A 160 -17.09 15.48 -12.82
CA THR A 160 -18.09 14.47 -13.21
C THR A 160 -17.45 13.25 -13.86
N LYS A 161 -16.54 13.46 -14.82
CA LYS A 161 -15.82 12.36 -15.49
C LYS A 161 -14.98 11.57 -14.49
N ALA A 162 -14.25 12.25 -13.61
CA ALA A 162 -13.45 11.60 -12.57
C ALA A 162 -14.33 10.75 -11.63
N THR A 163 -15.45 11.29 -11.16
CA THR A 163 -16.39 10.56 -10.30
C THR A 163 -16.97 9.33 -10.98
N ILE A 164 -17.37 9.42 -12.26
CA ILE A 164 -17.86 8.27 -13.02
C ILE A 164 -16.76 7.21 -13.16
N ILE A 165 -15.55 7.60 -13.54
CA ILE A 165 -14.42 6.67 -13.67
C ILE A 165 -14.14 5.97 -12.33
N VAL A 166 -14.08 6.73 -11.23
CA VAL A 166 -13.89 6.16 -9.89
C VAL A 166 -15.02 5.17 -9.56
N ALA A 167 -16.28 5.52 -9.77
CA ALA A 167 -17.40 4.61 -9.52
C ALA A 167 -17.28 3.29 -10.33
N LEU A 168 -16.87 3.37 -11.60
CA LEU A 168 -16.62 2.19 -12.44
C LEU A 168 -15.46 1.34 -11.88
N LEU A 169 -14.39 1.96 -11.36
CA LEU A 169 -13.29 1.26 -10.71
C LEU A 169 -13.75 0.52 -9.45
N TYR A 170 -14.68 1.08 -8.66
CA TYR A 170 -15.27 0.37 -7.52
C TYR A 170 -16.10 -0.84 -7.97
N VAL A 171 -16.91 -0.71 -9.02
CA VAL A 171 -17.68 -1.85 -9.58
C VAL A 171 -16.73 -2.95 -10.05
N TYR A 172 -15.66 -2.59 -10.76
CA TYR A 172 -14.60 -3.53 -11.14
C TYR A 172 -13.98 -4.21 -9.91
N ALA A 173 -13.49 -3.44 -8.94
CA ALA A 173 -12.84 -3.97 -7.75
C ALA A 173 -13.75 -4.93 -6.98
N LEU A 174 -14.99 -4.52 -6.71
CA LEU A 174 -15.96 -5.34 -5.97
C LEU A 174 -16.32 -6.62 -6.72
N SER A 175 -16.46 -6.57 -8.05
CA SER A 175 -16.77 -7.79 -8.82
C SER A 175 -15.65 -8.83 -8.74
N ILE A 176 -14.38 -8.40 -8.82
CA ILE A 176 -13.23 -9.31 -8.65
C ILE A 176 -13.14 -9.82 -7.21
N VAL A 177 -13.27 -8.95 -6.21
CA VAL A 177 -13.23 -9.34 -4.79
C VAL A 177 -14.30 -10.39 -4.48
N ILE A 178 -15.54 -10.17 -4.91
CA ILE A 178 -16.65 -11.10 -4.66
C ILE A 178 -16.39 -12.46 -5.34
N LEU A 179 -15.94 -12.44 -6.61
CA LEU A 179 -15.60 -13.66 -7.34
C LEU A 179 -14.54 -14.49 -6.59
N VAL A 180 -13.48 -13.83 -6.17
CA VAL A 180 -12.39 -14.44 -5.41
C VAL A 180 -12.87 -14.97 -4.07
N MET A 181 -13.63 -14.18 -3.31
CA MET A 181 -14.17 -14.57 -2.00
C MET A 181 -14.99 -15.86 -2.11
N ILE A 182 -15.96 -15.90 -3.03
CA ILE A 182 -16.80 -17.10 -3.24
C ILE A 182 -15.94 -18.29 -3.63
N ARG A 183 -14.97 -18.10 -4.53
CA ARG A 183 -14.08 -19.18 -4.94
C ARG A 183 -13.24 -19.69 -3.76
N SER A 184 -12.79 -18.78 -2.92
CA SER A 184 -11.90 -19.06 -1.81
C SER A 184 -12.57 -19.87 -0.71
N GLU A 185 -13.77 -19.46 -0.27
CA GLU A 185 -14.56 -20.18 0.73
C GLU A 185 -14.88 -21.63 0.29
N ASN A 186 -15.15 -21.83 -1.00
CA ASN A 186 -15.42 -23.17 -1.57
C ASN A 186 -14.20 -24.09 -1.63
N LYS A 187 -12.99 -23.57 -1.36
CA LYS A 187 -11.71 -24.27 -1.48
C LYS A 187 -10.92 -24.29 -0.18
N LEU A 188 -11.55 -23.95 0.95
CA LEU A 188 -10.91 -24.04 2.26
C LEU A 188 -10.64 -25.51 2.62
N ASP A 189 -9.39 -25.80 2.98
CA ASP A 189 -8.98 -27.08 3.57
C ASP A 189 -8.54 -26.82 5.02
N PRO A 190 -9.14 -27.51 6.01
CA PRO A 190 -8.82 -27.29 7.41
C PRO A 190 -7.42 -27.69 7.86
N TYR A 191 -6.70 -28.44 7.06
CA TYR A 191 -5.34 -28.87 7.36
C TYR A 191 -4.29 -27.99 6.71
N GLU A 192 -4.71 -26.94 6.00
CA GLU A 192 -3.83 -26.07 5.25
C GLU A 192 -3.18 -24.99 6.12
N THR A 193 -1.87 -24.81 5.94
CA THR A 193 -1.04 -23.93 6.78
C THR A 193 -0.13 -23.00 5.99
N ASP A 194 -0.25 -23.01 4.66
CA ASP A 194 0.44 -22.08 3.77
C ASP A 194 0.22 -20.60 4.14
N SER A 195 1.24 -19.77 3.89
CA SER A 195 1.21 -18.35 4.22
C SER A 195 0.04 -17.59 3.62
N PHE A 196 -0.39 -17.94 2.40
CA PHE A 196 -1.55 -17.29 1.76
C PHE A 196 -2.86 -17.52 2.48
N PHE A 197 -3.05 -18.74 2.97
CA PHE A 197 -4.23 -19.12 3.73
C PHE A 197 -4.24 -18.37 5.06
N ASN A 198 -3.10 -18.38 5.76
CA ASN A 198 -2.95 -17.68 7.02
C ASN A 198 -3.12 -16.16 6.89
N LEU A 199 -2.58 -15.56 5.83
CA LEU A 199 -2.80 -14.15 5.50
C LEU A 199 -4.22 -13.86 5.00
N CYS A 200 -5.08 -14.88 4.86
CA CYS A 200 -6.45 -14.72 4.40
C CYS A 200 -6.55 -14.03 3.03
N LEU A 201 -5.54 -14.12 2.17
CA LEU A 201 -5.61 -13.48 0.86
C LEU A 201 -6.29 -14.41 -0.16
N TYR A 202 -5.85 -15.67 -0.22
CA TYR A 202 -6.32 -16.67 -1.19
C TYR A 202 -6.07 -18.10 -0.71
N THR A 203 -6.62 -19.09 -1.42
CA THR A 203 -6.74 -20.49 -0.96
C THR A 203 -6.18 -21.56 -1.89
N ASN A 204 -5.53 -21.29 -3.03
CA ASN A 204 -4.68 -22.31 -3.67
C ASN A 204 -3.95 -21.77 -4.90
N PHE A 205 -2.64 -21.97 -4.99
CA PHE A 205 -1.89 -21.73 -6.23
C PHE A 205 -2.20 -22.73 -7.35
N SER A 206 -2.85 -23.85 -7.05
CA SER A 206 -3.29 -24.83 -8.04
C SER A 206 -4.65 -24.48 -8.68
N ASP A 207 -5.37 -23.47 -8.16
CA ASP A 207 -6.66 -23.11 -8.72
C ASP A 207 -6.50 -22.29 -10.00
N ARG A 208 -6.95 -22.85 -11.13
CA ARG A 208 -6.81 -22.22 -12.45
C ARG A 208 -7.47 -20.85 -12.54
N LEU A 209 -8.61 -20.66 -11.87
CA LEU A 209 -9.29 -19.36 -11.84
C LEU A 209 -8.43 -18.33 -11.11
N PHE A 210 -7.87 -18.71 -9.97
CA PHE A 210 -6.97 -17.85 -9.19
C PHE A 210 -5.72 -17.49 -9.98
N ILE A 211 -5.05 -18.47 -10.60
CA ILE A 211 -3.89 -18.23 -11.46
C ILE A 211 -4.24 -17.21 -12.55
N ALA A 212 -5.37 -17.41 -13.24
CA ALA A 212 -5.80 -16.51 -14.32
C ALA A 212 -6.07 -15.08 -13.81
N VAL A 213 -6.86 -14.93 -12.73
CA VAL A 213 -7.17 -13.62 -12.14
C VAL A 213 -5.90 -12.92 -11.66
N THR A 214 -4.97 -13.66 -11.06
CA THR A 214 -3.71 -13.15 -10.52
C THR A 214 -2.78 -12.67 -11.63
N TYR A 215 -2.54 -13.47 -12.67
CA TYR A 215 -1.71 -13.06 -13.80
C TYR A 215 -2.29 -11.88 -14.57
N VAL A 216 -3.59 -11.93 -14.88
CA VAL A 216 -4.27 -10.83 -15.58
C VAL A 216 -4.25 -9.57 -14.72
N GLY A 217 -4.52 -9.70 -13.41
CA GLY A 217 -4.46 -8.61 -12.44
C GLY A 217 -3.07 -7.98 -12.39
N PHE A 218 -2.02 -8.76 -12.10
CA PHE A 218 -0.64 -8.28 -12.07
C PHE A 218 -0.24 -7.60 -13.39
N GLY A 219 -0.58 -8.20 -14.54
CA GLY A 219 -0.29 -7.61 -15.85
C GLY A 219 -0.94 -6.23 -16.03
N ILE A 220 -2.23 -6.11 -15.69
CA ILE A 220 -2.96 -4.83 -15.79
C ILE A 220 -2.40 -3.79 -14.79
N TYR A 221 -2.08 -4.19 -13.56
CA TYR A 221 -1.57 -3.25 -12.56
C TYR A 221 -0.18 -2.74 -12.90
N ILE A 222 0.74 -3.63 -13.34
CA ILE A 222 2.07 -3.24 -13.80
C ILE A 222 1.96 -2.32 -15.01
N LEU A 223 1.09 -2.63 -15.97
CA LEU A 223 0.86 -1.75 -17.12
C LEU A 223 0.37 -0.36 -16.67
N SER A 224 -0.52 -0.29 -15.69
CA SER A 224 -1.04 0.96 -15.13
C SER A 224 0.06 1.78 -14.42
N TYR A 225 0.89 1.12 -13.60
CA TYR A 225 2.01 1.78 -12.92
C TYR A 225 3.08 2.27 -13.91
N CYS A 226 3.46 1.47 -14.88
CA CYS A 226 4.38 1.86 -15.94
C CYS A 226 3.84 3.04 -16.75
N SER A 227 2.56 3.01 -17.11
CA SER A 227 1.88 4.13 -17.78
C SER A 227 1.92 5.41 -16.94
N SER A 228 1.68 5.29 -15.63
CA SER A 228 1.81 6.41 -14.69
C SER A 228 3.22 7.00 -14.70
N MET A 229 4.26 6.15 -14.66
CA MET A 229 5.66 6.59 -14.72
C MET A 229 5.99 7.31 -16.03
N ILE A 230 5.45 6.84 -17.15
CA ILE A 230 5.60 7.51 -18.45
C ILE A 230 4.97 8.91 -18.41
N PHE A 231 3.74 9.06 -17.88
CA PHE A 231 3.12 10.38 -17.74
C PHE A 231 3.96 11.32 -16.87
N TYR A 232 4.48 10.86 -15.73
CA TYR A 232 5.34 11.69 -14.88
C TYR A 232 6.68 12.04 -15.53
N ALA A 233 7.27 11.13 -16.31
CA ALA A 233 8.47 11.42 -17.09
C ALA A 233 8.20 12.50 -18.16
N LEU A 234 7.06 12.43 -18.85
CA LEU A 234 6.62 13.45 -19.82
C LEU A 234 6.37 14.81 -19.14
N ILE A 235 5.74 14.82 -17.97
CA ILE A 235 5.54 16.03 -17.15
C ILE A 235 6.90 16.64 -16.78
N ALA A 236 7.83 15.84 -16.28
CA ALA A 236 9.17 16.29 -15.91
C ALA A 236 9.94 16.86 -17.10
N ALA A 237 9.87 16.20 -18.27
CA ALA A 237 10.48 16.69 -19.51
C ALA A 237 9.88 18.02 -19.96
N SER A 238 8.55 18.16 -19.91
CA SER A 238 7.85 19.41 -20.23
C SER A 238 8.28 20.56 -19.31
N ILE A 239 8.34 20.31 -17.99
CA ILE A 239 8.79 21.30 -17.00
C ILE A 239 10.23 21.74 -17.29
N ARG A 240 11.14 20.81 -17.60
CA ARG A 240 12.55 21.12 -17.93
C ARG A 240 12.66 21.98 -19.18
N ARG A 241 11.89 21.67 -20.24
CA ARG A 241 11.85 22.46 -21.48
C ARG A 241 11.30 23.86 -21.23
N SER A 242 10.25 23.98 -20.42
CA SER A 242 9.60 25.26 -20.12
C SER A 242 10.49 26.18 -19.28
N ARG A 243 11.27 25.66 -18.32
CA ARG A 243 12.27 26.46 -17.56
C ARG A 243 13.31 27.13 -18.46
N ARG A 244 13.65 26.53 -19.61
CA ARG A 244 14.59 27.11 -20.58
C ARG A 244 13.99 28.25 -21.42
N ARG A 245 12.67 28.44 -21.39
CA ARG A 245 11.93 29.40 -22.24
C ARG A 245 11.24 30.53 -21.47
N PHE A 246 11.23 30.50 -20.13
CA PHE A 246 10.51 31.50 -19.34
C PHE A 246 11.25 32.84 -19.31
N THR A 247 10.65 33.82 -19.98
CA THR A 247 10.95 35.25 -19.90
C THR A 247 10.33 35.86 -18.63
N THR A 248 10.98 36.90 -18.11
CA THR A 248 10.86 37.49 -16.76
C THR A 248 9.55 38.23 -16.42
N ASN A 249 8.50 38.17 -17.25
CA ASN A 249 7.34 39.09 -17.15
C ASN A 249 6.01 38.48 -16.67
N ALA A 250 5.98 37.25 -16.13
CA ALA A 250 4.73 36.64 -15.66
C ALA A 250 4.27 37.16 -14.28
N LYS A 251 2.94 37.29 -14.07
CA LYS A 251 2.36 37.76 -12.81
C LYS A 251 2.75 36.84 -11.63
N PRO A 252 3.06 37.38 -10.43
CA PRO A 252 3.43 36.57 -9.26
C PRO A 252 2.41 35.49 -8.86
N SER A 253 1.11 35.76 -9.04
CA SER A 253 0.03 34.81 -8.77
C SER A 253 0.05 33.59 -9.70
N LEU A 254 0.45 33.78 -10.97
CA LEU A 254 0.59 32.70 -11.95
C LEU A 254 1.77 31.79 -11.59
N PHE A 255 2.92 32.38 -11.20
CA PHE A 255 4.07 31.63 -10.72
C PHE A 255 3.75 30.78 -9.49
N ARG A 256 3.01 31.33 -8.53
CA ARG A 256 2.55 30.59 -7.34
C ARG A 256 1.69 29.37 -7.74
N ARG A 257 0.75 29.55 -8.66
CA ARG A 257 -0.11 28.45 -9.16
C ARG A 257 0.73 27.37 -9.84
N ILE A 258 1.65 27.74 -10.74
CA ILE A 258 2.53 26.78 -11.43
C ILE A 258 3.38 25.99 -10.44
N ASN A 259 3.95 26.63 -9.43
CA ASN A 259 4.77 25.95 -8.42
C ASN A 259 3.94 24.99 -7.56
N LEU A 260 2.70 25.35 -7.24
CA LEU A 260 1.77 24.45 -6.55
C LEU A 260 1.48 23.20 -7.40
N GLU A 261 1.14 23.36 -8.69
CA GLU A 261 0.87 22.22 -9.58
C GLU A 261 2.08 21.29 -9.73
N LYS A 262 3.29 21.85 -9.84
CA LYS A 262 4.54 21.07 -9.87
C LYS A 262 4.75 20.27 -8.60
N ARG A 263 4.50 20.88 -7.44
CA ARG A 263 4.63 20.22 -6.14
C ARG A 263 3.62 19.08 -5.99
N ILE A 264 2.37 19.32 -6.38
CA ILE A 264 1.32 18.29 -6.37
C ILE A 264 1.71 17.14 -7.32
N SER A 265 2.20 17.45 -8.52
CA SER A 265 2.65 16.42 -9.47
C SER A 265 3.86 15.63 -8.99
N LEU A 266 4.80 16.26 -8.28
CA LEU A 266 5.91 15.55 -7.66
C LEU A 266 5.39 14.58 -6.59
N MET A 267 4.50 15.05 -5.72
CA MET A 267 3.89 14.23 -4.68
C MET A 267 3.17 13.03 -5.27
N THR A 268 2.26 13.23 -6.22
CA THR A 268 1.50 12.13 -6.84
C THR A 268 2.40 11.19 -7.65
N GLY A 269 3.54 11.69 -8.17
CA GLY A 269 4.58 10.87 -8.79
C GLY A 269 5.30 9.97 -7.79
N ILE A 270 5.64 10.49 -6.61
CA ILE A 270 6.26 9.71 -5.53
C ILE A 270 5.27 8.64 -5.02
N LEU A 271 3.99 8.98 -4.85
CA LEU A 271 2.94 8.02 -4.49
C LEU A 271 2.84 6.87 -5.51
N ALA A 272 2.82 7.20 -6.81
CA ALA A 272 2.77 6.20 -7.86
C ALA A 272 4.03 5.30 -7.88
N LEU A 273 5.21 5.86 -7.61
CA LEU A 273 6.44 5.08 -7.50
C LEU A 273 6.45 4.18 -6.26
N ALA A 274 6.01 4.68 -5.10
CA ALA A 274 5.90 3.88 -3.88
C ALA A 274 4.95 2.69 -4.09
N ASN A 275 3.78 2.94 -4.71
CA ASN A 275 2.85 1.89 -5.08
C ASN A 275 3.44 0.85 -6.04
N LEU A 276 4.23 1.26 -7.03
CA LEU A 276 4.91 0.32 -7.91
C LEU A 276 5.93 -0.54 -7.14
N LEU A 277 6.79 0.09 -6.34
CA LEU A 277 7.88 -0.59 -5.63
C LEU A 277 7.38 -1.60 -4.60
N SER A 278 6.24 -1.36 -3.95
CA SER A 278 5.67 -2.31 -2.99
C SER A 278 5.13 -3.57 -3.65
N TRP A 279 4.73 -3.51 -4.93
CA TRP A 279 4.17 -4.63 -5.67
C TRP A 279 5.24 -5.55 -6.25
N LEU A 280 6.44 -5.03 -6.54
CA LEU A 280 7.50 -5.79 -7.18
C LEU A 280 7.95 -7.03 -6.41
N PRO A 281 8.18 -6.99 -5.08
CA PRO A 281 8.59 -8.19 -4.34
C PRO A 281 7.57 -9.32 -4.47
N ALA A 282 6.29 -9.03 -4.27
CA ALA A 282 5.21 -10.01 -4.35
C ALA A 282 5.03 -10.56 -5.77
N LEU A 283 5.18 -9.71 -6.79
CA LEU A 283 5.17 -10.15 -8.18
C LEU A 283 6.32 -11.12 -8.46
N VAL A 284 7.55 -10.77 -8.08
CA VAL A 284 8.73 -11.62 -8.30
C VAL A 284 8.58 -12.96 -7.57
N TYR A 285 8.20 -12.93 -6.29
CA TYR A 285 8.00 -14.15 -5.52
C TYR A 285 6.90 -15.03 -6.13
N THR A 286 5.76 -14.45 -6.51
CA THR A 286 4.67 -15.21 -7.15
C THR A 286 5.10 -15.85 -8.48
N ILE A 287 5.94 -15.18 -9.27
CA ILE A 287 6.49 -15.76 -10.50
C ILE A 287 7.41 -16.94 -10.16
N LEU A 288 8.25 -16.82 -9.13
CA LEU A 288 9.15 -17.89 -8.70
C LEU A 288 8.36 -19.12 -8.23
N GLU A 289 7.34 -18.92 -7.40
CA GLU A 289 6.42 -19.96 -6.91
C GLU A 289 5.76 -20.71 -8.08
N LEU A 290 5.18 -19.96 -9.02
CA LEU A 290 4.49 -20.55 -10.18
C LEU A 290 5.44 -21.23 -11.17
N SER A 291 6.73 -20.86 -11.15
CA SER A 291 7.76 -21.53 -11.93
C SER A 291 8.33 -22.79 -11.26
N ASN A 292 7.87 -23.13 -10.05
CA ASN A 292 8.43 -24.18 -9.19
C ASN A 292 9.95 -23.99 -9.01
N ALA A 293 10.37 -22.76 -8.74
CA ALA A 293 11.77 -22.46 -8.53
C ALA A 293 12.27 -23.18 -7.26
N PRO A 294 13.39 -23.93 -7.28
CA PRO A 294 13.84 -24.74 -6.13
C PRO A 294 14.07 -23.93 -4.83
N PHE A 295 14.18 -22.61 -4.93
CA PHE A 295 14.31 -21.70 -3.80
C PHE A 295 13.04 -21.61 -2.95
N THR A 296 11.85 -21.71 -3.55
CA THR A 296 10.58 -21.52 -2.84
C THR A 296 10.31 -22.66 -1.87
N ASP A 297 10.73 -23.88 -2.19
CA ASP A 297 10.62 -25.07 -1.32
C ASP A 297 11.65 -25.10 -0.17
N THR A 298 12.47 -24.06 -0.04
CA THR A 298 13.46 -23.98 1.05
C THR A 298 12.87 -23.32 2.28
N SER A 299 13.39 -23.65 3.46
CA SER A 299 13.03 -22.98 4.73
C SER A 299 13.26 -21.46 4.76
N ILE A 300 13.98 -20.91 3.77
CA ILE A 300 14.17 -19.47 3.57
C ILE A 300 13.04 -18.91 2.69
N GLY A 301 12.65 -19.63 1.63
CA GLY A 301 11.48 -19.34 0.81
C GLY A 301 10.21 -19.22 1.66
N ASP A 302 9.93 -20.25 2.47
CA ASP A 302 8.83 -20.32 3.44
C ASP A 302 8.77 -19.17 4.47
N ARG A 303 9.87 -18.43 4.69
CA ARG A 303 9.87 -17.28 5.61
C ARG A 303 9.72 -15.97 4.86
N LEU A 304 10.18 -15.94 3.62
CA LEU A 304 10.18 -14.74 2.80
C LEU A 304 8.82 -14.51 2.17
N ASP A 305 8.07 -15.56 1.86
CA ASP A 305 6.72 -15.47 1.30
C ASP A 305 5.82 -14.52 2.10
N ILE A 306 5.69 -14.72 3.41
CA ILE A 306 4.81 -13.96 4.27
C ILE A 306 5.25 -12.50 4.34
N VAL A 307 6.56 -12.26 4.45
CA VAL A 307 7.13 -10.92 4.47
C VAL A 307 6.81 -10.21 3.17
N VAL A 308 7.08 -10.87 2.05
CA VAL A 308 6.89 -10.33 0.70
C VAL A 308 5.41 -9.99 0.43
N TYR A 309 4.46 -10.82 0.87
CA TYR A 309 3.04 -10.51 0.73
C TYR A 309 2.56 -9.42 1.68
N LEU A 310 3.13 -9.30 2.88
CA LEU A 310 2.85 -8.17 3.78
C LEU A 310 3.34 -6.84 3.20
N PHE A 311 4.44 -6.84 2.43
CA PHE A 311 4.94 -5.64 1.76
C PHE A 311 3.92 -5.01 0.78
N LEU A 312 2.96 -5.77 0.25
CA LEU A 312 1.86 -5.22 -0.57
C LEU A 312 1.06 -4.13 0.17
N PHE A 313 0.98 -4.24 1.50
CA PHE A 313 0.18 -3.37 2.36
C PHE A 313 1.00 -2.23 2.99
N ILE A 314 2.30 -2.12 2.69
CA ILE A 314 3.14 -1.02 3.22
C ILE A 314 2.61 0.35 2.83
N ASN A 315 1.96 0.45 1.66
CA ASN A 315 1.40 1.69 1.15
C ASN A 315 0.25 2.22 2.00
N SER A 316 -0.42 1.36 2.78
CA SER A 316 -1.40 1.79 3.77
C SER A 316 -0.83 2.84 4.72
N ALA A 317 0.45 2.77 5.08
CA ALA A 317 1.12 3.79 5.89
C ALA A 317 1.89 4.83 5.03
N VAL A 318 2.59 4.39 3.99
CA VAL A 318 3.50 5.25 3.21
C VAL A 318 2.75 6.36 2.45
N ASN A 319 1.62 6.05 1.82
CA ASN A 319 0.85 7.01 1.04
C ASN A 319 0.35 8.22 1.86
N PRO A 320 -0.37 8.03 2.98
CA PRO A 320 -0.84 9.16 3.77
C PRO A 320 0.32 9.93 4.41
N ILE A 321 1.44 9.29 4.77
CA ILE A 321 2.64 9.99 5.27
C ILE A 321 3.19 10.94 4.20
N ILE A 322 3.40 10.44 2.97
CA ILE A 322 3.85 11.27 1.84
C ILE A 322 2.90 12.44 1.64
N TYR A 323 1.58 12.18 1.64
CA TYR A 323 0.58 13.22 1.48
C TYR A 323 0.68 14.28 2.58
N ILE A 324 0.72 13.89 3.86
CA ILE A 324 0.75 14.81 5.01
C ILE A 324 2.01 15.68 4.96
N ILE A 325 3.18 15.08 4.77
CA ILE A 325 4.47 15.80 4.70
C ILE A 325 4.46 16.78 3.52
N MET A 326 3.98 16.35 2.36
CA MET A 326 4.04 17.15 1.15
C MET A 326 2.92 18.19 1.03
N THR A 327 1.86 18.13 1.85
CA THR A 327 0.76 19.11 1.83
C THR A 327 0.67 20.02 3.05
N SER A 328 1.30 19.66 4.18
CA SER A 328 1.27 20.46 5.41
C SER A 328 2.06 21.76 5.30
N GLN A 329 1.35 22.89 5.12
CA GLN A 329 1.96 24.23 5.05
C GLN A 329 2.76 24.59 6.29
N GLN A 330 2.33 24.12 7.46
CA GLN A 330 3.04 24.33 8.73
C GLN A 330 4.36 23.56 8.77
N LEU A 331 4.38 22.28 8.39
CA LEU A 331 5.63 21.49 8.30
C LEU A 331 6.57 22.09 7.25
N ILE A 332 6.04 22.51 6.11
CA ILE A 332 6.82 23.16 5.03
C ILE A 332 7.45 24.45 5.53
N GLN A 333 6.68 25.31 6.21
CA GLN A 333 7.18 26.55 6.79
C GLN A 333 8.24 26.24 7.86
N TYR A 334 8.01 25.24 8.72
CA TYR A 334 8.94 24.85 9.77
C TYR A 334 10.28 24.31 9.21
N CYS A 335 10.24 23.42 8.21
CA CYS A 335 11.43 22.92 7.50
C CYS A 335 12.16 24.03 6.74
N SER A 336 11.42 24.94 6.07
CA SER A 336 12.05 26.10 5.40
C SER A 336 12.70 27.07 6.39
N SER A 337 12.12 27.22 7.58
CA SER A 337 12.66 28.04 8.66
C SER A 337 13.91 27.40 9.26
N ALA A 338 13.93 26.07 9.40
CA ALA A 338 15.07 25.31 9.87
C ALA A 338 16.24 25.38 8.87
N ASN A 339 15.97 25.26 7.56
CA ASN A 339 16.97 25.40 6.51
C ASN A 339 17.51 26.84 6.41
N ALA A 340 16.65 27.86 6.50
CA ALA A 340 17.10 29.26 6.54
C ALA A 340 17.98 29.56 7.77
N ARG A 341 17.69 28.95 8.93
CA ARG A 341 18.54 29.04 10.13
C ARG A 341 19.87 28.29 9.97
N GLN A 342 19.89 27.19 9.21
CA GLN A 342 21.13 26.48 8.86
C GLN A 342 22.01 27.25 7.87
N ASP A 343 21.42 27.89 6.84
CA ASP A 343 22.15 28.71 5.88
C ASP A 343 22.73 29.97 6.55
N PHE A 344 21.97 30.60 7.46
CA PHE A 344 22.48 31.68 8.30
C PHE A 344 23.63 31.22 9.21
N ARG A 345 23.53 30.02 9.80
CA ARG A 345 24.62 29.41 10.60
C ARG A 345 25.84 29.00 9.75
N ARG A 346 25.67 28.56 8.51
CA ARG A 346 26.79 28.28 7.58
C ARG A 346 27.54 29.56 7.21
N SER A 347 26.83 30.68 7.07
CA SER A 347 27.44 32.01 6.91
C SER A 347 28.16 32.48 8.18
N SER A 348 27.63 32.13 9.36
CA SER A 348 28.19 32.51 10.68
C SER A 348 29.30 31.56 11.20
N LYS A 349 29.51 30.39 10.59
CA LYS A 349 30.54 29.41 10.99
C LYS A 349 31.98 29.81 10.61
N SER A 350 32.26 31.10 10.41
CA SER A 350 33.64 31.62 10.53
C SER A 350 34.07 31.84 11.98
N ASN A 351 33.17 31.75 12.98
CA ASN A 351 33.56 31.85 14.39
C ASN A 351 32.69 30.95 15.30
N ASN A 352 33.37 29.99 15.94
CA ASN A 352 33.02 29.16 17.11
C ASN A 352 31.80 28.23 17.08
N GLN A 353 32.06 26.99 17.53
CA GLN A 353 31.16 25.83 17.55
C GLN A 353 30.39 25.74 18.88
N GLU A 354 29.07 25.57 18.79
CA GLU A 354 28.31 24.73 19.73
C GLU A 354 27.30 23.89 18.93
N ALA A 355 27.37 22.57 19.12
CA ALA A 355 26.54 21.58 18.44
C ALA A 355 25.26 21.35 19.25
N TYR A 356 24.13 21.85 18.74
CA TYR A 356 22.80 21.42 19.18
C TYR A 356 22.24 20.40 18.20
N ALA A 357 21.79 19.27 18.73
CA ALA A 357 21.26 18.13 17.98
C ALA A 357 20.03 18.53 17.16
N ILE A 358 20.04 18.15 15.88
CA ILE A 358 18.94 18.30 14.93
C ILE A 358 17.98 17.12 15.16
N PRO A 359 16.65 17.32 15.25
CA PRO A 359 15.71 16.21 15.33
C PRO A 359 15.60 15.47 13.97
N PRO A 360 15.32 14.15 13.98
CA PRO A 360 15.59 13.24 12.86
C PRO A 360 14.59 13.31 11.68
N TYR A 361 13.82 14.40 11.55
CA TYR A 361 12.69 14.48 10.62
C TYR A 361 12.77 15.64 9.60
N CYS A 362 13.94 16.25 9.41
CA CYS A 362 14.18 17.32 8.42
C CYS A 362 15.22 16.91 7.38
#